data_AF-A0A7W4HHM0-F1
#
_entry.id   AF-A0A7W4HHM0-F1
#
_cell.length_a   1.000
_cell.length_b   1.000
_cell.length_c   1.000
_cell.angle_alpha   90.00
_cell.angle_beta   90.00
_cell.angle_gamma   90.00
#
_symmetry.space_group_name_H-M   'P 1'
#
loop_
_entity.id
_entity.type
_entity.pdbx_description
1 polymer ?
#
loop_
_entity_poly.entity_id
_entity_poly.type
_entity_poly.pdbx_seq_one_letter_code
_entity_poly.pdbx_strand_id
1 'polypeptide(L)'
;MKKLGILCFFILCIWVSAQNNDEVYFGSYTFDKKVAQKVMVSDAKVREQPNYKSNKIDSLQIGDAVNITNITTHMHSAGLREAPWYEISYKKNNQLKKGYIWGGNLALGHQKKNGVEFLFGAVGTVSRDGGAYKQVKMEVLALENNKVIDKHNFLVDNLHFTSMDILNNMGLSGIKSVIRAENSGEACGIPTNTQYLLWNGKKFFPLDLLTNVGDAGIFYHSEEYIFPSDKGGVKSKIIMKMEEAEFDEDDDEKETPINKKTDEKTFIWDGKTLSQILKLK
;
A
#
# COMPACT_ATOMS: atom_id res chain seq x y z
N MET A 1 -36.91 -34.65 -61.10
CA MET A 1 -35.78 -35.37 -60.49
C MET A 1 -34.65 -34.37 -60.22
N LYS A 2 -34.25 -34.28 -58.93
CA LYS A 2 -33.03 -33.70 -58.33
C LYS A 2 -32.50 -32.34 -58.85
N LYS A 3 -32.80 -31.27 -58.11
CA LYS A 3 -32.01 -30.02 -58.11
C LYS A 3 -30.81 -30.19 -57.17
N LEU A 4 -29.61 -29.95 -57.69
CA LEU A 4 -28.33 -29.97 -56.98
C LEU A 4 -28.12 -28.58 -56.36
N GLY A 5 -28.08 -28.49 -55.03
CA GLY A 5 -27.73 -27.27 -54.30
C GLY A 5 -26.35 -27.43 -53.67
N ILE A 6 -25.35 -26.77 -54.24
CA ILE A 6 -24.01 -26.64 -53.64
C ILE A 6 -24.09 -25.51 -52.62
N LEU A 7 -23.91 -25.85 -51.34
CA LEU A 7 -23.83 -24.88 -50.24
C LEU A 7 -22.35 -24.49 -50.07
N CYS A 8 -21.97 -23.31 -50.55
CA CYS A 8 -20.69 -22.68 -50.24
C CYS A 8 -20.67 -22.25 -48.78
N PHE A 9 -19.82 -22.88 -47.97
CA PHE A 9 -19.54 -22.47 -46.60
C PHE A 9 -18.46 -21.37 -46.64
N PHE A 10 -18.87 -20.11 -46.59
CA PHE A 10 -17.97 -18.98 -46.40
C PHE A 10 -17.50 -18.98 -44.93
N ILE A 11 -16.28 -19.47 -44.68
CA ILE A 11 -15.59 -19.31 -43.40
C ILE A 11 -15.14 -17.84 -43.33
N LEU A 12 -15.88 -17.02 -42.58
CA LEU A 12 -15.41 -15.70 -42.17
C LEU A 12 -14.24 -15.90 -41.19
N CYS A 13 -13.02 -15.64 -41.65
CA CYS A 13 -11.88 -15.39 -40.77
C CYS A 13 -12.11 -14.06 -40.05
N ILE A 14 -12.78 -14.12 -38.91
CA ILE A 14 -12.77 -13.05 -37.92
C ILE A 14 -11.36 -12.99 -37.35
N TRP A 15 -10.59 -11.98 -37.77
CA TRP A 15 -9.35 -11.58 -37.13
C TRP A 15 -9.70 -11.07 -35.74
N VAL A 16 -9.69 -11.96 -34.75
CA VAL A 16 -9.67 -11.57 -33.34
C VAL A 16 -8.26 -11.06 -33.07
N SER A 17 -8.05 -9.74 -33.15
CA SER A 17 -6.90 -9.13 -32.51
C SER A 17 -7.10 -9.29 -31.00
N ALA A 18 -6.41 -10.24 -30.40
CA ALA A 18 -6.19 -10.23 -28.96
C ALA A 18 -5.46 -8.92 -28.65
N GLN A 19 -6.13 -7.99 -27.96
CA GLN A 19 -5.43 -6.88 -27.33
C GLN A 19 -4.61 -7.49 -26.19
N ASN A 20 -3.37 -7.89 -26.48
CA ASN A 20 -2.37 -8.07 -25.45
C ASN A 20 -2.12 -6.69 -24.84
N ASN A 21 -2.94 -6.34 -23.85
CA ASN A 21 -2.65 -5.24 -22.97
C ASN A 21 -1.59 -5.78 -22.00
N ASP A 22 -0.34 -5.83 -22.46
CA ASP A 22 0.81 -6.16 -21.62
C ASP A 22 0.96 -5.02 -20.60
N GLU A 23 0.12 -5.03 -19.57
CA GLU A 23 0.28 -4.14 -18.43
C GLU A 23 1.60 -4.51 -17.76
N VAL A 24 2.59 -3.63 -17.89
CA VAL A 24 3.90 -3.84 -17.30
C VAL A 24 3.77 -3.71 -15.79
N TYR A 25 3.92 -4.82 -15.08
CA TYR A 25 3.84 -4.90 -13.63
C TYR A 25 5.18 -4.57 -12.99
N PHE A 26 5.18 -3.59 -12.10
CA PHE A 26 6.33 -3.14 -11.29
C PHE A 26 6.03 -3.22 -9.79
N GLY A 27 5.26 -4.23 -9.37
CA GLY A 27 4.79 -4.34 -7.99
C GLY A 27 3.97 -3.11 -7.60
N SER A 28 4.27 -2.58 -6.41
CA SER A 28 3.56 -1.44 -5.82
C SER A 28 3.70 -0.15 -6.63
N TYR A 29 4.71 -0.04 -7.50
CA TYR A 29 4.89 1.13 -8.36
C TYR A 29 4.14 1.03 -9.68
N THR A 30 3.27 0.04 -9.86
CA THR A 30 2.37 -0.04 -11.02
C THR A 30 1.21 0.94 -10.84
N PHE A 31 1.11 1.93 -11.72
CA PHE A 31 0.08 2.97 -11.62
C PHE A 31 -0.88 2.96 -12.81
N ASP A 32 -2.17 3.14 -12.55
CA ASP A 32 -3.18 3.32 -13.60
C ASP A 32 -3.01 4.70 -14.26
N LYS A 33 -2.80 4.71 -15.58
CA LYS A 33 -2.69 5.92 -16.41
C LYS A 33 -3.95 6.80 -16.40
N LYS A 34 -5.11 6.23 -16.05
CA LYS A 34 -6.40 6.94 -15.98
C LYS A 34 -6.56 7.74 -14.68
N VAL A 35 -5.74 7.45 -13.68
CA VAL A 35 -5.81 8.09 -12.36
C VAL A 35 -4.63 9.04 -12.20
N ALA A 36 -4.93 10.29 -11.86
CA ALA A 36 -3.90 11.27 -11.53
C ALA A 36 -3.18 10.83 -10.25
N GLN A 37 -1.86 10.71 -10.31
CA GLN A 37 -1.01 10.32 -9.20
C GLN A 37 -0.59 11.53 -8.38
N LYS A 38 -0.14 11.26 -7.14
CA LYS A 38 0.28 12.28 -6.18
C LYS A 38 1.76 12.15 -5.86
N VAL A 39 2.44 13.28 -5.75
CA VAL A 39 3.84 13.31 -5.29
C VAL A 39 3.90 13.06 -3.79
N MET A 40 4.77 12.13 -3.37
CA MET A 40 4.92 11.69 -1.97
C MET A 40 6.08 12.37 -1.24
N VAL A 41 7.08 12.88 -1.97
CA VAL A 41 8.29 13.46 -1.39
C VAL A 41 8.39 14.97 -1.66
N SER A 42 9.06 15.69 -0.77
CA SER A 42 9.44 17.09 -1.03
C SER A 42 10.53 17.15 -2.09
N ASP A 43 10.46 18.12 -3.00
CA ASP A 43 11.45 18.35 -4.07
C ASP A 43 11.59 17.15 -5.05
N ALA A 44 10.45 16.61 -5.51
CA ALA A 44 10.44 15.58 -6.55
C ALA A 44 10.88 16.17 -7.89
N LYS A 45 12.12 15.84 -8.30
CA LYS A 45 12.76 16.36 -9.50
C LYS A 45 12.07 15.84 -10.76
N VAL A 46 11.65 16.76 -11.63
CA VAL A 46 11.22 16.46 -12.99
C VAL A 46 12.42 16.64 -13.92
N ARG A 47 12.66 15.65 -14.78
CA ARG A 47 13.83 15.59 -15.65
C ARG A 47 13.46 15.56 -17.12
N GLU A 48 14.42 15.95 -17.95
CA GLU A 48 14.29 15.95 -19.41
C GLU A 48 14.28 14.53 -20.00
N GLN A 49 14.99 13.59 -19.38
CA GLN A 49 15.08 12.18 -19.76
C GLN A 49 14.88 11.27 -18.53
N PRO A 50 14.45 10.00 -18.70
CA PRO A 50 14.13 9.06 -17.62
C PRO A 50 15.38 8.48 -16.91
N ASN A 51 16.25 9.36 -16.41
CA ASN A 51 17.42 8.96 -15.63
C ASN A 51 17.90 10.11 -14.72
N TYR A 52 18.61 9.76 -13.64
CA TYR A 52 19.06 10.73 -12.64
C TYR A 52 20.22 11.65 -13.09
N LYS A 53 20.88 11.34 -14.21
CA LYS A 53 21.98 12.13 -14.78
C LYS A 53 21.48 13.24 -15.70
N SER A 54 20.25 13.12 -16.21
CA SER A 54 19.59 14.12 -17.06
C SER A 54 19.34 15.44 -16.33
N ASN A 55 19.27 16.54 -17.10
CA ASN A 55 18.95 17.86 -16.59
C ASN A 55 17.65 17.86 -15.78
N LYS A 56 17.69 18.51 -14.62
CA LYS A 56 16.48 18.85 -13.86
C LYS A 56 15.81 20.04 -14.55
N ILE A 57 14.57 19.87 -14.99
CA ILE A 57 13.80 20.91 -15.69
C ILE A 57 12.73 21.53 -14.78
N ASP A 58 12.31 20.83 -13.73
CA ASP A 58 11.39 21.35 -12.72
C ASP A 58 11.50 20.57 -11.40
N SER A 59 10.72 20.98 -10.41
CA SER A 59 10.51 20.25 -9.16
C SER A 59 9.07 20.39 -8.66
N LEU A 60 8.55 19.30 -8.14
CA LEU A 60 7.21 19.16 -7.57
C LEU A 60 7.27 18.94 -6.06
N GLN A 61 6.22 19.35 -5.37
CA GLN A 61 6.07 19.25 -3.92
C GLN A 61 5.06 18.15 -3.55
N ILE A 62 5.07 17.75 -2.28
CA ILE A 62 4.11 16.77 -1.74
C ILE A 62 2.68 17.19 -2.08
N GLY A 63 1.88 16.25 -2.60
CA GLY A 63 0.48 16.47 -2.97
C GLY A 63 0.26 17.07 -4.35
N ASP A 64 1.31 17.51 -5.05
CA ASP A 64 1.21 17.91 -6.46
C ASP A 64 0.68 16.73 -7.29
N ALA A 65 -0.28 17.03 -8.16
CA ALA A 65 -0.91 16.04 -9.02
C ALA A 65 -0.18 15.94 -10.36
N VAL A 66 0.04 14.70 -10.81
CA VAL A 66 0.65 14.39 -12.10
C VAL A 66 -0.19 13.35 -12.83
N ASN A 67 -0.27 13.43 -14.15
CA ASN A 67 -0.87 12.38 -14.97
C ASN A 67 0.25 11.61 -15.66
N ILE A 68 0.25 10.29 -15.54
CA ILE A 68 1.19 9.42 -16.25
C ILE A 68 0.76 9.37 -17.71
N THR A 69 1.61 9.85 -18.61
CA THR A 69 1.36 9.83 -20.06
C THR A 69 2.01 8.63 -20.71
N ASN A 70 3.15 8.17 -20.18
CA ASN A 70 3.84 6.98 -20.67
C ASN A 70 4.62 6.26 -19.57
N ILE A 71 4.76 4.94 -19.72
CA ILE A 71 5.56 4.08 -18.85
C ILE A 71 6.85 3.77 -19.61
N THR A 72 8.00 3.97 -18.97
CA THR A 72 9.30 3.64 -19.57
C THR A 72 9.82 2.31 -19.01
N THR A 73 10.69 1.64 -19.76
CA THR A 73 11.44 0.47 -19.27
C THR A 73 12.68 0.86 -18.45
N HIS A 74 12.93 2.16 -18.27
CA HIS A 74 14.06 2.65 -17.49
C HIS A 74 13.75 2.53 -16.00
N MET A 75 14.46 1.60 -15.34
CA MET A 75 14.37 1.38 -13.90
C MET A 75 15.44 2.17 -13.16
N HIS A 76 15.14 2.53 -11.91
CA HIS A 76 16.12 3.05 -10.99
C HIS A 76 15.83 2.56 -9.58
N SER A 77 16.90 2.17 -8.88
CA SER A 77 16.84 1.70 -7.49
C SER A 77 17.55 2.69 -6.57
N ALA A 78 16.86 3.09 -5.50
CA ALA A 78 17.43 3.88 -4.41
C ALA A 78 17.15 3.16 -3.08
N GLY A 79 18.14 2.38 -2.63
CA GLY A 79 17.96 1.43 -1.54
C GLY A 79 17.12 0.23 -2.00
N LEU A 80 16.15 -0.17 -1.18
CA LEU A 80 15.19 -1.24 -1.48
C LEU A 80 14.02 -0.77 -2.36
N ARG A 81 13.99 0.51 -2.76
CA ARG A 81 12.95 1.05 -3.62
C ARG A 81 13.42 0.99 -5.06
N GLU A 82 12.91 0.03 -5.80
CA GLU A 82 13.09 -0.11 -7.24
C GLU A 82 11.80 0.32 -7.94
N ALA A 83 11.89 1.31 -8.83
CA ALA A 83 10.73 1.83 -9.54
C ALA A 83 11.11 2.30 -10.96
N PRO A 84 10.16 2.23 -11.91
CA PRO A 84 10.36 2.78 -13.25
C PRO A 84 10.35 4.30 -13.24
N TRP A 85 10.86 4.88 -14.32
CA TRP A 85 10.59 6.27 -14.68
C TRP A 85 9.28 6.36 -15.48
N TYR A 86 8.51 7.40 -15.19
CA TYR A 86 7.28 7.73 -15.88
C TYR A 86 7.43 9.04 -16.62
N GLU A 87 6.94 9.08 -17.86
CA GLU A 87 6.64 10.36 -18.49
C GLU A 87 5.34 10.88 -17.89
N ILE A 88 5.35 12.14 -17.47
CA ILE A 88 4.22 12.79 -16.82
C ILE A 88 3.85 14.10 -17.49
N SER A 89 2.58 14.46 -17.34
CA SER A 89 2.10 15.82 -17.52
C SER A 89 1.58 16.39 -16.20
N TYR A 90 1.81 17.68 -15.97
CA TYR A 90 1.42 18.36 -14.73
C TYR A 90 1.16 19.84 -14.99
N LYS A 91 0.37 20.47 -14.12
CA LYS A 91 0.09 21.91 -14.19
C LYS A 91 0.96 22.65 -13.18
N LYS A 92 1.64 23.70 -13.62
CA LYS A 92 2.38 24.63 -12.76
C LYS A 92 2.18 26.04 -13.29
N ASN A 93 1.79 26.98 -12.42
CA ASN A 93 1.49 28.37 -12.81
C ASN A 93 0.51 28.45 -13.99
N ASN A 94 -0.56 27.64 -13.99
CA ASN A 94 -1.55 27.50 -15.06
C ASN A 94 -1.01 27.03 -16.43
N GLN A 95 0.24 26.57 -16.51
CA GLN A 95 0.81 26.00 -17.72
C GLN A 95 0.89 24.48 -17.61
N LEU A 96 0.51 23.79 -18.69
CA LEU A 96 0.74 22.36 -18.81
C LEU A 96 2.21 22.12 -19.17
N LYS A 97 2.89 21.35 -18.34
CA LYS A 97 4.28 20.95 -18.53
C LYS A 97 4.39 19.44 -18.65
N LYS A 98 5.51 18.98 -19.20
CA LYS A 98 5.86 17.57 -19.34
C LYS A 98 7.29 17.31 -18.86
N GLY A 99 7.59 16.04 -18.59
CA GLY A 99 8.92 15.57 -18.27
C GLY A 99 8.86 14.18 -17.66
N TYR A 100 9.98 13.74 -17.09
CA TYR A 100 10.09 12.42 -16.47
C TYR A 100 10.24 12.53 -14.95
N ILE A 101 9.52 11.68 -14.23
CA ILE A 101 9.63 11.52 -12.78
C ILE A 101 9.94 10.06 -12.45
N TRP A 102 10.75 9.85 -11.42
CA TRP A 102 10.98 8.51 -10.90
C TRP A 102 9.78 8.06 -10.06
N GLY A 103 9.25 6.87 -10.32
CA GLY A 103 8.06 6.32 -9.64
C GLY A 103 8.21 6.25 -8.13
N GLY A 104 9.44 6.08 -7.63
CA GLY A 104 9.78 6.13 -6.20
C GLY A 104 9.50 7.47 -5.50
N ASN A 105 9.11 8.51 -6.24
CA ASN A 105 8.69 9.81 -5.69
C ASN A 105 7.15 9.97 -5.64
N LEU A 106 6.39 9.01 -6.19
CA LEU A 106 4.93 9.04 -6.22
C LEU A 106 4.35 8.26 -5.03
N ALA A 107 3.15 8.65 -4.61
CA ALA A 107 2.39 7.93 -3.60
C ALA A 107 1.92 6.59 -4.18
N LEU A 108 2.03 5.52 -3.40
CA LEU A 108 1.55 4.19 -3.74
C LEU A 108 0.04 4.06 -3.54
N GLY A 109 -0.53 4.88 -2.66
CA GLY A 109 -1.96 5.04 -2.50
C GLY A 109 -2.31 6.47 -2.11
N HIS A 110 -3.45 6.97 -2.60
CA HIS A 110 -4.01 8.22 -2.14
C HIS A 110 -5.53 8.18 -2.13
N GLN A 111 -6.15 8.75 -1.11
CA GLN A 111 -7.60 8.84 -0.97
C GLN A 111 -8.00 10.12 -0.25
N LYS A 112 -9.15 10.70 -0.60
CA LYS A 112 -9.66 11.92 0.03
C LYS A 112 -10.96 11.63 0.77
N LYS A 113 -11.04 12.06 2.04
CA LYS A 113 -12.25 11.93 2.87
C LYS A 113 -12.44 13.18 3.72
N ASN A 114 -13.64 13.75 3.69
CA ASN A 114 -14.03 14.91 4.51
C ASN A 114 -13.06 16.11 4.42
N GLY A 115 -12.58 16.43 3.22
CA GLY A 115 -11.67 17.56 2.98
C GLY A 115 -10.18 17.27 3.21
N VAL A 116 -9.84 16.15 3.85
CA VAL A 116 -8.46 15.70 4.06
C VAL A 116 -8.06 14.70 2.98
N GLU A 117 -6.90 14.91 2.37
CA GLU A 117 -6.28 13.95 1.45
C GLU A 117 -5.21 13.16 2.20
N PHE A 118 -5.27 11.82 2.12
CA PHE A 118 -4.29 10.93 2.70
C PHE A 118 -3.41 10.38 1.60
N LEU A 119 -2.10 10.40 1.80
CA LEU A 119 -1.10 9.79 0.92
C LEU A 119 -0.38 8.67 1.66
N PHE A 120 -0.06 7.59 0.98
CA PHE A 120 0.71 6.47 1.48
C PHE A 120 1.81 6.10 0.48
N GLY A 121 3.04 5.90 0.93
CA GLY A 121 4.11 5.48 0.04
C GLY A 121 5.47 5.30 0.72
N ALA A 122 6.42 4.76 -0.04
CA ALA A 122 7.78 4.49 0.43
C ALA A 122 8.69 5.71 0.26
N VAL A 123 9.25 6.22 1.35
CA VAL A 123 10.05 7.46 1.39
C VAL A 123 11.55 7.21 1.56
N GLY A 124 11.97 5.97 1.83
CA GLY A 124 13.38 5.65 1.94
C GLY A 124 13.69 4.21 2.32
N THR A 125 14.96 3.95 2.62
CA THR A 125 15.46 2.68 3.15
C THR A 125 16.29 2.97 4.39
N VAL A 126 16.06 2.19 5.45
CA VAL A 126 16.77 2.30 6.72
C VAL A 126 17.60 1.04 6.92
N SER A 127 18.87 1.23 7.27
CA SER A 127 19.77 0.15 7.68
C SER A 127 19.62 -0.15 9.17
N ARG A 128 19.59 -1.42 9.54
CA ARG A 128 19.63 -1.95 10.91
C ARG A 128 20.82 -2.90 11.09
N ASP A 129 21.13 -3.21 12.34
CA ASP A 129 22.16 -4.19 12.73
C ASP A 129 23.51 -3.91 12.05
N GLY A 130 23.98 -2.67 12.16
CA GLY A 130 25.26 -2.25 11.56
C GLY A 130 25.26 -2.23 10.02
N GLY A 131 24.09 -2.34 9.37
CA GLY A 131 23.96 -2.37 7.91
C GLY A 131 23.70 -3.75 7.32
N ALA A 132 23.69 -4.81 8.15
CA ALA A 132 23.40 -6.17 7.70
C ALA A 132 21.95 -6.32 7.22
N TYR A 133 21.03 -5.58 7.84
CA TYR A 133 19.61 -5.63 7.53
C TYR A 133 19.11 -4.29 6.98
N LYS A 134 18.20 -4.32 6.01
CA LYS A 134 17.59 -3.12 5.42
C LYS A 134 16.08 -3.26 5.42
N GLN A 135 15.40 -2.16 5.72
CA GLN A 135 13.94 -2.08 5.67
C GLN A 135 13.49 -0.88 4.86
N VAL A 136 12.32 -0.98 4.26
CA VAL A 136 11.66 0.13 3.57
C VAL A 136 11.00 1.02 4.62
N LYS A 137 11.23 2.33 4.52
CA LYS A 137 10.53 3.33 5.31
C LYS A 137 9.26 3.74 4.59
N MET A 138 8.12 3.32 5.13
CA MET A 138 6.79 3.71 4.69
C MET A 138 6.33 4.95 5.44
N GLU A 139 5.54 5.78 4.79
CA GLU A 139 4.95 6.97 5.42
C GLU A 139 3.49 7.14 4.98
N VAL A 140 2.64 7.54 5.93
CA VAL A 140 1.28 8.02 5.68
C VAL A 140 1.23 9.50 6.03
N LEU A 141 0.70 10.30 5.12
CA LEU A 141 0.54 11.75 5.27
C LEU A 141 -0.94 12.11 5.30
N ALA A 142 -1.34 13.02 6.18
CA ALA A 142 -2.60 13.73 6.08
C ALA A 142 -2.34 15.14 5.51
N LEU A 143 -3.10 15.54 4.50
CA LEU A 143 -2.99 16.82 3.82
C LEU A 143 -4.30 17.59 3.86
N GLU A 144 -4.21 18.89 4.16
CA GLU A 144 -5.27 19.86 3.90
C GLU A 144 -4.71 20.97 3.02
N ASN A 145 -5.38 21.24 1.88
CA ASN A 145 -4.95 22.26 0.92
C ASN A 145 -3.46 22.11 0.51
N ASN A 146 -3.03 20.88 0.20
CA ASN A 146 -1.64 20.51 -0.12
C ASN A 146 -0.61 20.81 0.97
N LYS A 147 -1.03 21.04 2.22
CA LYS A 147 -0.14 21.16 3.37
C LYS A 147 -0.25 19.91 4.22
N VAL A 148 0.90 19.33 4.56
CA VAL A 148 0.96 18.20 5.50
C VAL A 148 0.55 18.70 6.88
N ILE A 149 -0.53 18.14 7.42
CA ILE A 149 -1.04 18.47 8.77
C ILE A 149 -0.55 17.46 9.81
N ASP A 150 -0.34 16.21 9.41
CA ASP A 150 0.35 15.21 10.24
C ASP A 150 0.95 14.09 9.37
N LYS A 151 1.86 13.33 9.96
CA LYS A 151 2.51 12.19 9.32
C LYS A 151 2.87 11.09 10.30
N HIS A 152 2.86 9.85 9.82
CA HIS A 152 3.35 8.70 10.56
C HIS A 152 4.19 7.82 9.66
N ASN A 153 5.29 7.27 10.19
CA ASN A 153 6.16 6.37 9.46
C ASN A 153 6.35 5.06 10.20
N PHE A 154 6.48 3.98 9.43
CA PHE A 154 6.72 2.64 9.92
C PHE A 154 7.68 1.92 8.96
N LEU A 155 8.23 0.79 9.41
CA LEU A 155 9.25 0.03 8.69
C LEU A 155 8.69 -1.32 8.29
N VAL A 156 8.94 -1.72 7.06
CA VAL A 156 8.50 -3.00 6.47
C VAL A 156 9.65 -3.63 5.69
N ASP A 157 9.57 -4.94 5.50
CA ASP A 157 10.66 -5.71 4.89
C ASP A 157 10.55 -5.81 3.37
N ASN A 158 9.35 -5.57 2.82
CA ASN A 158 9.07 -5.71 1.40
C ASN A 158 8.17 -4.58 0.86
N LEU A 159 8.10 -4.47 -0.47
CA LEU A 159 7.30 -3.47 -1.18
C LEU A 159 6.68 -4.07 -2.46
N HIS A 160 6.30 -5.35 -2.43
CA HIS A 160 5.73 -6.02 -3.60
C HIS A 160 4.31 -5.52 -3.83
N PHE A 161 3.45 -5.61 -2.82
CA PHE A 161 2.10 -5.07 -2.84
C PHE A 161 1.88 -4.04 -1.74
N THR A 162 1.08 -3.02 -2.06
CA THR A 162 0.62 -2.03 -1.09
C THR A 162 -0.82 -1.65 -1.31
N SER A 163 -1.55 -1.41 -0.23
CA SER A 163 -2.90 -0.86 -0.29
C SER A 163 -3.13 0.14 0.84
N MET A 164 -4.13 1.02 0.67
CA MET A 164 -4.58 1.92 1.72
C MET A 164 -6.09 2.09 1.65
N ASP A 165 -6.75 1.90 2.79
CA ASP A 165 -8.18 2.10 2.98
C ASP A 165 -8.45 3.16 4.05
N ILE A 166 -9.51 3.96 3.84
CA ILE A 166 -10.03 4.89 4.86
C ILE A 166 -11.35 4.38 5.42
N LEU A 167 -11.25 3.66 6.53
CA LEU A 167 -12.37 3.15 7.30
C LEU A 167 -13.12 4.29 8.02
N ASN A 168 -14.30 3.98 8.55
CA ASN A 168 -15.05 4.91 9.41
C ASN A 168 -14.38 5.03 10.78
N ASN A 169 -15.04 5.64 11.76
CA ASN A 169 -14.48 5.84 13.10
C ASN A 169 -14.38 4.56 13.95
N MET A 170 -14.84 3.42 13.41
CA MET A 170 -14.81 2.10 14.07
C MET A 170 -15.42 2.09 15.48
N GLY A 171 -16.45 2.91 15.71
CA GLY A 171 -17.12 3.04 17.02
C GLY A 171 -16.32 3.82 18.08
N LEU A 172 -15.21 4.46 17.71
CA LEU A 172 -14.40 5.28 18.61
C LEU A 172 -14.90 6.75 18.61
N SER A 173 -15.15 7.29 19.81
CA SER A 173 -15.58 8.68 19.98
C SER A 173 -14.47 9.65 19.59
N GLY A 174 -14.78 10.75 18.90
CA GLY A 174 -13.80 11.78 18.52
C GLY A 174 -12.85 11.39 17.37
N ILE A 175 -12.80 10.11 16.99
CA ILE A 175 -12.14 9.66 15.76
C ILE A 175 -13.05 9.94 14.56
N LYS A 176 -12.47 10.45 13.48
CA LYS A 176 -13.16 10.76 12.21
C LYS A 176 -13.06 9.59 11.24
N SER A 177 -11.89 8.98 11.17
CA SER A 177 -11.57 7.87 10.27
C SER A 177 -10.46 7.01 10.88
N VAL A 178 -10.35 5.77 10.41
CA VAL A 178 -9.18 4.92 10.65
C VAL A 178 -8.53 4.64 9.31
N ILE A 179 -7.23 4.92 9.20
CA ILE A 179 -6.44 4.63 7.99
C ILE A 179 -5.81 3.26 8.20
N ARG A 180 -6.05 2.34 7.27
CA ARG A 180 -5.39 1.04 7.21
C ARG A 180 -4.46 1.05 6.01
N ALA A 181 -3.16 0.93 6.25
CA ALA A 181 -2.13 0.87 5.22
C ALA A 181 -1.44 -0.50 5.29
N GLU A 182 -1.34 -1.19 4.16
CA GLU A 182 -0.83 -2.55 4.09
C GLU A 182 0.36 -2.65 3.14
N ASN A 183 1.29 -3.54 3.49
CA ASN A 183 2.43 -3.96 2.69
C ASN A 183 2.48 -5.49 2.70
N SER A 184 2.57 -6.13 1.54
CA SER A 184 2.65 -7.59 1.44
C SER A 184 3.70 -8.03 0.42
N GLY A 185 4.34 -9.18 0.72
CA GLY A 185 5.22 -9.88 -0.21
C GLY A 185 4.50 -10.77 -1.22
N GLU A 186 3.21 -11.03 -1.00
CA GLU A 186 2.36 -11.90 -1.83
C GLU A 186 2.92 -13.32 -2.06
N ALA A 187 3.70 -13.85 -1.11
CA ALA A 187 4.26 -15.19 -1.15
C ALA A 187 4.29 -15.84 0.23
N CYS A 188 4.26 -17.17 0.27
CA CYS A 188 4.41 -17.95 1.50
C CYS A 188 5.72 -17.56 2.23
N GLY A 189 5.66 -17.50 3.56
CA GLY A 189 6.79 -17.11 4.39
C GLY A 189 7.19 -15.63 4.33
N ILE A 190 6.55 -14.81 3.48
CA ILE A 190 6.78 -13.35 3.46
C ILE A 190 5.66 -12.63 4.22
N PRO A 191 5.98 -11.82 5.24
CA PRO A 191 4.97 -11.17 6.05
C PRO A 191 4.17 -10.12 5.27
N THR A 192 2.89 -10.04 5.62
CA THR A 192 2.03 -8.90 5.39
C THR A 192 2.04 -8.03 6.64
N ASN A 193 2.43 -6.76 6.48
CA ASN A 193 2.39 -5.78 7.55
C ASN A 193 1.20 -4.82 7.37
N THR A 194 0.43 -4.60 8.44
CA THR A 194 -0.71 -3.66 8.40
C THR A 194 -0.58 -2.61 9.49
N GLN A 195 -0.48 -1.34 9.08
CA GLN A 195 -0.48 -0.18 9.97
C GLN A 195 -1.88 0.42 10.06
N TYR A 196 -2.41 0.52 11.29
CA TYR A 196 -3.64 1.25 11.58
C TYR A 196 -3.31 2.60 12.22
N LEU A 197 -3.91 3.68 11.71
CA LEU A 197 -3.78 5.04 12.24
C LEU A 197 -5.17 5.61 12.55
N LEU A 198 -5.43 5.91 13.82
CA LEU A 198 -6.67 6.59 14.21
C LEU A 198 -6.53 8.08 13.90
N TRP A 199 -7.44 8.63 13.10
CA TRP A 199 -7.42 10.04 12.71
C TRP A 199 -8.53 10.81 13.40
N ASN A 200 -8.17 11.80 14.23
CA ASN A 200 -9.14 12.64 14.93
C ASN A 200 -9.51 13.95 14.21
N GLY A 201 -8.99 14.17 12.99
CA GLY A 201 -9.12 15.44 12.26
C GLY A 201 -7.93 16.39 12.43
N LYS A 202 -6.95 16.07 13.27
CA LYS A 202 -5.75 16.91 13.50
C LYS A 202 -4.45 16.12 13.55
N LYS A 203 -4.48 14.93 14.14
CA LYS A 203 -3.31 14.06 14.26
C LYS A 203 -3.68 12.59 14.19
N PHE A 204 -2.69 11.78 13.85
CA PHE A 204 -2.69 10.34 13.91
C PHE A 204 -2.40 9.87 15.33
N PHE A 205 -3.10 8.79 15.72
CA PHE A 205 -2.73 7.94 16.85
C PHE A 205 -2.44 6.56 16.26
N PRO A 206 -1.15 6.22 16.08
CA PRO A 206 -0.80 4.92 15.54
C PRO A 206 -1.11 3.81 16.55
N LEU A 207 -1.66 2.71 16.04
CA LEU A 207 -1.63 1.43 16.75
C LEU A 207 -0.32 0.70 16.40
N ASP A 208 -0.03 -0.40 17.09
CA ASP A 208 1.10 -1.24 16.72
C ASP A 208 0.94 -1.76 15.29
N LEU A 209 2.08 -1.92 14.60
CA LEU A 209 2.14 -2.55 13.29
C LEU A 209 1.79 -4.03 13.44
N LEU A 210 0.76 -4.49 12.73
CA LEU A 210 0.40 -5.90 12.71
C LEU A 210 1.27 -6.66 11.71
N THR A 211 1.58 -7.91 12.02
CA THR A 211 2.30 -8.84 11.15
C THR A 211 1.48 -10.12 10.99
N ASN A 212 1.29 -10.53 9.75
CA ASN A 212 0.66 -11.80 9.42
C ASN A 212 1.55 -12.55 8.42
N VAL A 213 1.88 -13.80 8.69
CA VAL A 213 2.68 -14.67 7.82
C VAL A 213 2.21 -16.10 7.97
N GLY A 214 2.25 -16.85 6.89
CA GLY A 214 1.97 -18.29 6.90
C GLY A 214 2.89 -19.02 5.95
N ASP A 215 3.16 -20.27 6.26
CA ASP A 215 3.97 -21.17 5.45
C ASP A 215 3.20 -22.47 5.18
N ALA A 216 2.52 -22.52 4.03
CA ALA A 216 1.89 -23.72 3.45
C ALA A 216 1.14 -24.66 4.43
N GLY A 217 0.53 -24.09 5.48
CA GLY A 217 -0.18 -24.83 6.53
C GLY A 217 0.72 -25.51 7.57
N ILE A 218 2.04 -25.41 7.48
CA ILE A 218 2.98 -25.88 8.51
C ILE A 218 3.01 -24.87 9.67
N PHE A 219 3.01 -23.58 9.35
CA PHE A 219 3.08 -22.51 10.33
C PHE A 219 2.17 -21.35 9.96
N TYR A 220 1.60 -20.68 10.96
CA TYR A 220 1.13 -19.31 10.80
C TYR A 220 1.35 -18.48 12.05
N HIS A 221 1.52 -17.18 11.81
CA HIS A 221 1.41 -16.11 12.80
C HIS A 221 0.39 -15.11 12.28
N SER A 222 -0.63 -14.83 13.07
CA SER A 222 -1.69 -13.88 12.72
C SER A 222 -1.91 -12.87 13.83
N GLU A 223 -2.02 -11.61 13.43
CA GLU A 223 -2.37 -10.52 14.31
C GLU A 223 -3.53 -9.72 13.71
N GLU A 224 -4.53 -9.43 14.54
CA GLU A 224 -5.71 -8.66 14.15
C GLU A 224 -6.12 -7.65 15.23
N TYR A 225 -6.80 -6.58 14.82
CA TYR A 225 -7.50 -5.67 15.72
C TYR A 225 -9.01 -5.93 15.69
N ILE A 226 -9.61 -5.99 16.88
CA ILE A 226 -11.04 -5.93 17.10
C ILE A 226 -11.38 -4.54 17.63
N PHE A 227 -12.04 -3.75 16.80
CA PHE A 227 -12.53 -2.42 17.15
C PHE A 227 -13.88 -2.47 17.86
N PRO A 228 -14.30 -1.36 18.52
CA PRO A 228 -15.61 -1.29 19.18
C PRO A 228 -16.81 -1.61 18.28
N SER A 229 -16.73 -1.33 16.98
CA SER A 229 -17.81 -1.61 16.02
C SER A 229 -17.82 -3.06 15.52
N ASP A 230 -16.77 -3.83 15.77
CA ASP A 230 -16.62 -5.18 15.25
C ASP A 230 -17.35 -6.20 16.13
N LYS A 231 -17.55 -7.41 15.61
CA LYS A 231 -18.15 -8.50 16.40
C LYS A 231 -17.23 -8.83 17.59
N GLY A 232 -17.79 -8.76 18.80
CA GLY A 232 -17.02 -8.94 20.04
C GLY A 232 -16.26 -7.69 20.49
N GLY A 233 -16.44 -6.55 19.79
CA GLY A 233 -15.90 -5.26 20.17
C GLY A 233 -16.44 -4.76 21.51
N VAL A 234 -15.61 -3.98 22.21
CA VAL A 234 -15.97 -3.36 23.50
C VAL A 234 -15.81 -1.86 23.36
N LYS A 235 -16.81 -1.10 23.83
CA LYS A 235 -16.79 0.38 23.80
C LYS A 235 -15.47 0.91 24.36
N SER A 236 -14.88 1.88 23.65
CA SER A 236 -13.62 2.54 24.03
C SER A 236 -12.40 1.62 24.13
N LYS A 237 -12.46 0.39 23.60
CA LYS A 237 -11.34 -0.54 23.58
C LYS A 237 -11.05 -1.01 22.17
N ILE A 238 -9.77 -1.15 21.85
CA ILE A 238 -9.29 -1.83 20.65
C ILE A 238 -8.49 -3.01 21.16
N ILE A 239 -8.87 -4.22 20.78
CA ILE A 239 -8.24 -5.45 21.26
C ILE A 239 -7.39 -5.98 20.13
N MET A 240 -6.08 -6.05 20.32
CA MET A 240 -5.19 -6.78 19.43
C MET A 240 -5.14 -8.23 19.91
N LYS A 241 -5.38 -9.16 18.98
CA LYS A 241 -5.19 -10.58 19.21
C LYS A 241 -4.05 -11.06 18.35
N MET A 242 -3.23 -11.90 18.95
CA MET A 242 -2.22 -12.67 18.25
C MET A 242 -2.54 -14.15 18.41
N GLU A 243 -2.41 -14.89 17.31
CA GLU A 243 -2.44 -16.34 17.29
C GLU A 243 -1.29 -16.86 16.44
N GLU A 244 -0.54 -17.81 16.99
CA GLU A 244 0.55 -18.50 16.32
C GLU A 244 0.33 -19.99 16.48
N ALA A 245 0.50 -20.75 15.41
CA ALA A 245 0.42 -22.19 15.47
C ALA A 245 1.38 -22.88 14.49
N GLU A 246 1.84 -24.05 14.88
CA GLU A 246 2.71 -24.94 14.13
C GLU A 246 2.05 -26.33 14.07
N PHE A 247 2.09 -26.96 12.90
CA PHE A 247 1.49 -28.26 12.62
C PHE A 247 2.58 -29.26 12.24
N ASP A 248 2.31 -30.54 12.46
CA ASP A 248 3.22 -31.59 12.02
C ASP A 248 3.31 -31.59 10.49
N GLU A 249 4.53 -31.67 9.96
CA GLU A 249 4.74 -31.81 8.52
C GLU A 249 4.28 -33.19 8.02
N ASP A 250 4.35 -34.20 8.89
CA ASP A 250 3.98 -35.59 8.59
C ASP A 250 2.46 -35.86 8.80
N ASP A 251 1.72 -34.90 9.36
CA ASP A 251 0.25 -34.95 9.47
C ASP A 251 -0.40 -34.33 8.24
N ASP A 252 -0.84 -35.19 7.32
CA ASP A 252 -1.52 -34.80 6.08
C ASP A 252 -2.82 -34.00 6.34
N GLU A 253 -3.51 -34.23 7.47
CA GLU A 253 -4.81 -33.60 7.76
C GLU A 253 -4.66 -32.24 8.44
N LYS A 254 -3.52 -31.98 9.09
CA LYS A 254 -3.18 -30.71 9.78
C LYS A 254 -4.28 -30.24 10.74
N GLU A 255 -4.96 -31.17 11.41
CA GLU A 255 -6.14 -30.84 12.23
C GLU A 255 -5.76 -30.25 13.59
N THR A 256 -4.65 -30.72 14.18
CA THR A 256 -4.24 -30.32 15.53
C THR A 256 -2.82 -29.73 15.50
N PRO A 257 -2.65 -28.46 15.93
CA PRO A 257 -1.32 -27.88 16.00
C PRO A 257 -0.49 -28.53 17.12
N ILE A 258 0.78 -28.81 16.83
CA ILE A 258 1.77 -29.28 17.81
C ILE A 258 2.03 -28.18 18.85
N ASN A 259 2.14 -26.94 18.39
CA ASN A 259 2.31 -25.77 19.23
C ASN A 259 1.24 -24.74 18.87
N LYS A 260 0.57 -24.19 19.89
CA LYS A 260 -0.35 -23.07 19.72
C LYS A 260 -0.12 -22.03 20.80
N LYS A 261 0.05 -20.79 20.39
CA LYS A 261 0.20 -19.63 21.26
C LYS A 261 -0.85 -18.59 20.90
N THR A 262 -1.40 -17.96 21.92
CA THR A 262 -2.34 -16.84 21.76
C THR A 262 -1.98 -15.74 22.74
N ASP A 263 -2.02 -14.50 22.30
CA ASP A 263 -1.82 -13.33 23.16
C ASP A 263 -2.90 -12.27 22.91
N GLU A 264 -3.16 -11.43 23.90
CA GLU A 264 -4.13 -10.35 23.82
C GLU A 264 -3.57 -9.06 24.41
N LYS A 265 -3.54 -8.02 23.59
CA LYS A 265 -3.16 -6.67 24.00
C LYS A 265 -4.35 -5.73 23.86
N THR A 266 -4.69 -4.99 24.92
CA THR A 266 -5.81 -4.06 24.89
C THR A 266 -5.34 -2.61 24.88
N PHE A 267 -5.85 -1.82 23.93
CA PHE A 267 -5.72 -0.38 23.92
C PHE A 267 -7.02 0.25 24.40
N ILE A 268 -6.92 1.25 25.28
CA ILE A 268 -8.06 2.03 25.78
C ILE A 268 -8.02 3.42 25.18
N TRP A 269 -9.14 3.81 24.57
CA TRP A 269 -9.38 5.12 23.99
C TRP A 269 -10.35 5.92 24.85
N ASP A 270 -9.88 7.00 25.47
CA ASP A 270 -10.68 7.87 26.35
C ASP A 270 -11.45 8.98 25.60
N GLY A 271 -11.29 9.07 24.27
CA GLY A 271 -11.82 10.17 23.44
C GLY A 271 -10.76 11.20 22.99
N LYS A 272 -9.56 11.15 23.59
CA LYS A 272 -8.47 12.11 23.36
C LYS A 272 -7.10 11.46 23.31
N THR A 273 -6.87 10.43 24.12
CA THR A 273 -5.60 9.71 24.25
C THR A 273 -5.81 8.21 24.11
N LEU A 274 -4.77 7.56 23.59
CA LEU A 274 -4.67 6.13 23.48
C LEU A 274 -3.71 5.65 24.56
N SER A 275 -4.18 4.76 25.42
CA SER A 275 -3.37 4.11 26.45
C SER A 275 -3.35 2.61 26.20
N GLN A 276 -2.27 1.95 26.62
CA GLN A 276 -2.08 0.52 26.44
C GLN A 276 -2.16 -0.18 27.79
N ILE A 277 -2.89 -1.28 27.84
CA ILE A 277 -2.86 -2.25 28.93
C ILE A 277 -2.37 -3.58 28.37
N LEU A 278 -1.22 -4.04 28.85
CA LEU A 278 -0.74 -5.40 28.62
C LEU A 278 -1.53 -6.32 29.56
N LYS A 279 -2.27 -7.27 28.99
CA LYS A 279 -2.72 -8.44 29.75
C LYS A 279 -1.71 -9.55 29.45
N LEU A 280 -0.77 -9.77 30.36
CA LEU A 280 -0.01 -11.01 30.34
C LEU A 280 -0.99 -12.12 30.75
N LYS A 281 -1.24 -13.08 29.85
CA LYS A 281 -1.85 -14.36 30.21
C LYS A 281 -0.76 -15.40 30.43
#